data_AF-A0A1C5IQA3-F1
#
_entry.id   AF-A0A1C5IQA3-F1
#
_cell.length_a   1.000
_cell.length_b   1.000
_cell.length_c   1.000
_cell.angle_alpha   90.00
_cell.angle_beta   90.00
_cell.angle_gamma   90.00
#
_symmetry.space_group_name_H-M   'P 1'
#
loop_
_entity.id
_entity.type
_entity.pdbx_description
1 polymer ?
#
loop_
_entity_poly.entity_id
_entity_poly.type
_entity_poly.pdbx_seq_one_letter_code
_entity_poly.pdbx_strand_id
1 'polypeptide(L)'
;MSGIASRRGIGSTGRRDLRWAAMSEPFVLRSELGTRWVLHAPLDPYGDGYVLMLSTELYGYGMAAATVVELDGIFVNPQAVRLPDFLTGLAVDWRGWEGVRYWASGQRQLVLEATHDGASHVSLGVTLRAADTDPTVAPWSATVVFVIEATRELARLARRLTDFLDAEQ
;
A
#
# COMPACT_ATOMS: atom_id res chain seq x y z
N MET A 1 44.26 17.57 -38.94
CA MET A 1 43.64 18.72 -38.26
C MET A 1 42.22 18.28 -37.88
N SER A 2 41.96 17.74 -36.70
CA SER A 2 41.89 18.33 -35.34
C SER A 2 40.79 19.39 -35.16
N GLY A 3 39.91 19.14 -34.17
CA GLY A 3 39.07 20.14 -33.44
C GLY A 3 37.55 19.94 -33.61
N ILE A 4 36.84 19.08 -32.86
CA ILE A 4 36.32 19.17 -31.47
C ILE A 4 34.96 19.90 -31.32
N ALA A 5 33.94 19.06 -31.00
CA ALA A 5 32.83 19.16 -30.04
C ALA A 5 31.98 20.43 -29.88
N SER A 6 30.64 20.22 -29.82
CA SER A 6 29.88 20.52 -28.60
C SER A 6 28.56 19.72 -28.53
N ARG A 7 28.51 18.82 -27.55
CA ARG A 7 27.32 18.12 -27.06
C ARG A 7 26.46 19.09 -26.25
N ARG A 8 25.14 19.08 -26.43
CA ARG A 8 24.21 19.33 -25.32
C ARG A 8 23.24 18.16 -25.23
N GLY A 9 23.58 17.23 -24.33
CA GLY A 9 22.67 16.20 -23.88
C GLY A 9 21.59 16.85 -23.02
N ILE A 10 20.34 16.65 -23.39
CA ILE A 10 19.19 16.88 -22.51
C ILE A 10 19.20 15.72 -21.52
N GLY A 11 19.56 16.03 -20.27
CA GLY A 11 19.59 15.07 -19.18
C GLY A 11 18.18 14.58 -18.86
N SER A 12 17.88 13.33 -19.25
CA SER A 12 16.78 12.56 -18.69
C SER A 12 17.16 12.10 -17.28
N THR A 13 16.97 12.96 -16.30
CA THR A 13 17.23 12.65 -14.90
C THR A 13 16.02 11.94 -14.32
N GLY A 14 16.15 10.68 -13.92
CA GLY A 14 15.25 10.10 -12.91
C GLY A 14 14.59 8.74 -13.19
N ARG A 15 14.96 7.96 -14.21
CA ARG A 15 14.85 6.49 -14.07
C ARG A 15 15.97 6.03 -13.17
N ARG A 16 15.81 6.20 -11.86
CA ARG A 16 16.67 5.48 -10.91
C ARG A 16 16.21 4.03 -10.95
N ASP A 17 17.10 3.19 -11.43
CA ASP A 17 17.01 1.74 -11.37
C ASP A 17 16.53 1.28 -9.98
N LEU A 18 15.26 0.88 -9.89
CA LEU A 18 14.65 0.14 -8.78
C LEU A 18 15.17 -1.31 -8.80
N ARG A 19 16.49 -1.48 -8.75
CA ARG A 19 17.14 -2.79 -8.89
C ARG A 19 18.07 -3.13 -7.76
N TRP A 20 17.68 -2.87 -6.51
CA TRP A 20 18.10 -3.68 -5.36
C TRP A 20 17.47 -3.15 -4.05
N ALA A 21 16.33 -3.71 -3.67
CA ALA A 21 16.09 -4.01 -2.26
C ALA A 21 16.45 -5.50 -2.13
N ALA A 22 17.57 -5.78 -1.48
CA ALA A 22 17.90 -7.14 -1.13
C ALA A 22 17.01 -7.54 0.08
N MET A 23 16.25 -8.64 -0.09
CA MET A 23 16.13 -9.78 0.84
C MET A 23 14.83 -10.05 1.63
N SER A 24 13.86 -9.14 1.75
CA SER A 24 12.62 -9.48 2.47
C SER A 24 11.53 -9.96 1.52
N GLU A 25 10.93 -11.11 1.83
CA GLU A 25 9.81 -11.64 1.03
C GLU A 25 8.66 -10.62 1.03
N PRO A 26 8.06 -10.32 -0.14
CA PRO A 26 6.96 -9.38 -0.19
C PRO A 26 5.79 -9.92 0.62
N PHE A 27 5.10 -9.03 1.31
CA PHE A 27 3.80 -9.38 1.88
C PHE A 27 2.80 -9.55 0.73
N VAL A 28 2.05 -10.66 0.76
CA VAL A 28 1.04 -10.94 -0.25
C VAL A 28 -0.26 -11.40 0.41
N LEU A 29 -1.32 -10.63 0.21
CA LEU A 29 -2.69 -11.07 0.42
C LEU A 29 -3.23 -11.65 -0.90
N ARG A 30 -3.75 -12.88 -0.86
CA ARG A 30 -4.31 -13.58 -2.02
C ARG A 30 -5.75 -13.97 -1.74
N SER A 31 -6.62 -13.81 -2.73
CA SER A 31 -7.95 -14.43 -2.74
C SER A 31 -7.93 -15.78 -3.47
N GLU A 32 -8.94 -16.60 -3.26
CA GLU A 32 -9.15 -17.84 -4.04
C GLU A 32 -9.35 -17.56 -5.54
N LEU A 33 -9.86 -16.38 -5.90
CA LEU A 33 -10.12 -15.96 -7.28
C LEU A 33 -8.86 -15.47 -8.03
N GLY A 34 -7.68 -15.62 -7.43
CA GLY A 34 -6.40 -15.21 -8.03
C GLY A 34 -6.09 -13.71 -7.92
N THR A 35 -6.96 -12.92 -7.29
CA THR A 35 -6.68 -11.53 -6.90
C THR A 35 -5.54 -11.48 -5.89
N ARG A 36 -4.64 -10.50 -6.03
CA ARG A 36 -3.48 -10.33 -5.15
C ARG A 36 -3.24 -8.86 -4.83
N TRP A 37 -2.91 -8.59 -3.58
CA TRP A 37 -2.34 -7.32 -3.13
C TRP A 37 -0.95 -7.61 -2.58
N VAL A 38 0.05 -6.98 -3.20
CA VAL A 38 1.47 -7.20 -2.93
C VAL A 38 2.06 -5.92 -2.37
N LEU A 39 2.75 -6.04 -1.23
CA LEU A 39 3.52 -4.97 -0.62
C LEU A 39 4.98 -5.41 -0.59
N HIS A 40 5.86 -4.59 -1.14
CA HIS A 40 7.30 -4.78 -1.03
C HIS A 40 7.83 -4.08 0.22
N ALA A 41 9.03 -4.47 0.69
CA ALA A 41 9.61 -3.91 1.90
C ALA A 41 9.58 -2.37 1.87
N PRO A 42 9.12 -1.71 2.95
CA PRO A 42 9.11 -0.26 3.01
C PRO A 42 10.55 0.27 2.97
N LEU A 43 10.73 1.42 2.32
CA LEU A 43 11.99 2.14 2.29
C LEU A 43 11.83 3.46 3.03
N ASP A 44 12.72 3.76 3.96
CA ASP A 44 12.87 5.11 4.52
C ASP A 44 13.91 5.89 3.70
N PRO A 45 13.50 6.75 2.74
CA PRO A 45 14.45 7.49 1.91
C PRO A 45 15.25 8.54 2.69
N TYR A 46 14.76 8.99 3.85
CA TYR A 46 15.37 10.07 4.62
C TYR A 46 16.11 9.57 5.86
N GLY A 47 15.83 8.34 6.31
CA GLY A 47 16.42 7.72 7.50
C GLY A 47 15.97 8.36 8.80
N ASP A 48 14.84 9.07 8.78
CA ASP A 48 14.29 9.82 9.90
C ASP A 48 12.98 9.25 10.46
N GLY A 49 12.43 8.22 9.81
CA GLY A 49 11.17 7.56 10.19
C GLY A 49 9.91 8.39 9.94
N TYR A 50 10.00 9.55 9.26
CA TYR A 50 8.83 10.39 8.99
C TYR A 50 8.03 9.94 7.77
N VAL A 51 8.68 9.37 6.76
CA VAL A 51 8.02 8.93 5.54
C VAL A 51 8.57 7.57 5.14
N LEU A 52 7.67 6.59 4.98
CA LEU A 52 8.03 5.30 4.39
C LEU A 52 7.45 5.22 2.98
N MET A 53 8.29 4.87 2.01
CA MET A 53 7.87 4.57 0.65
C MET A 53 7.61 3.07 0.50
N LEU A 54 6.37 2.72 0.20
CA LEU A 54 5.91 1.33 0.04
C LEU A 54 5.54 1.05 -1.42
N SER A 55 6.39 0.32 -2.13
CA SER A 55 6.05 -0.18 -3.47
C SER A 55 4.91 -1.19 -3.35
N THR A 56 3.80 -0.90 -4.01
CA THR A 56 2.54 -1.65 -3.88
C THR A 56 2.00 -2.05 -5.24
N GLU A 57 1.54 -3.29 -5.36
CA GLU A 57 0.94 -3.83 -6.58
C GLU A 57 -0.42 -4.48 -6.31
N LEU A 58 -1.31 -4.36 -7.27
CA LEU A 58 -2.66 -4.91 -7.26
C LEU A 58 -2.91 -5.72 -8.52
N TYR A 59 -3.42 -6.94 -8.36
CA TYR A 59 -3.74 -7.85 -9.45
C TYR A 59 -5.14 -8.43 -9.29
N GLY A 60 -5.88 -8.58 -10.38
CA GLY A 60 -7.19 -9.24 -10.38
C GLY A 60 -7.92 -9.05 -11.71
N TYR A 61 -8.66 -10.06 -12.18
CA TYR A 61 -9.51 -9.97 -13.37
C TYR A 61 -8.82 -9.40 -14.64
N GLY A 62 -7.54 -9.74 -14.86
CA GLY A 62 -6.74 -9.22 -15.98
C GLY A 62 -6.18 -7.82 -15.78
N MET A 63 -6.50 -7.16 -14.66
CA MET A 63 -5.91 -5.89 -14.25
C MET A 63 -4.61 -6.13 -13.47
N ALA A 64 -3.61 -5.29 -13.75
CA ALA A 64 -2.43 -5.08 -12.94
C ALA A 64 -2.24 -3.56 -12.74
N ALA A 65 -2.07 -3.13 -11.49
CA ALA A 65 -1.80 -1.76 -11.14
C ALA A 65 -0.64 -1.72 -10.13
N ALA A 66 0.22 -0.72 -10.24
CA ALA A 66 1.34 -0.55 -9.32
C ALA A 66 1.60 0.93 -9.09
N THR A 67 1.93 1.27 -7.85
CA THR A 67 2.37 2.62 -7.46
C THR A 67 3.27 2.54 -6.23
N VAL A 68 4.03 3.60 -5.99
CA VAL A 68 4.64 3.83 -4.69
C VAL A 68 3.61 4.55 -3.82
N VAL A 69 3.45 4.06 -2.59
CA VAL A 69 2.56 4.64 -1.58
C VAL A 69 3.44 5.30 -0.51
N GLU A 70 3.19 6.56 -0.24
CA GLU A 70 3.77 7.26 0.90
C GLU A 70 2.94 6.95 2.15
N LEU A 71 3.56 6.28 3.12
CA LEU A 71 3.00 6.09 4.45
C LEU A 71 3.55 7.20 5.34
N ASP A 72 2.66 8.05 5.83
CA ASP A 72 3.00 9.03 6.85
C ASP A 72 3.45 8.30 8.12
N GLY A 73 4.63 8.63 8.61
CA GLY A 73 5.16 8.16 9.88
C GLY A 73 4.39 8.76 11.06
N ILE A 74 4.54 8.14 12.24
CA ILE A 74 3.89 8.54 13.50
C ILE A 74 4.15 10.02 13.84
N PHE A 75 5.30 10.54 13.40
CA PHE A 75 5.74 11.91 13.70
C PHE A 75 5.12 12.98 12.77
N VAL A 76 4.55 12.60 11.63
CA VAL A 76 3.90 13.55 10.70
C VAL A 76 2.51 13.92 11.19
N ASN A 77 1.74 12.92 11.60
CA ASN A 77 0.42 13.11 12.18
C ASN A 77 0.18 12.08 13.29
N PRO A 78 0.35 12.45 14.57
CA PRO A 78 0.13 11.54 15.70
C PRO A 78 -1.31 11.04 15.84
N GLN A 79 -2.26 11.64 15.12
CA GLN A 79 -3.66 11.22 15.09
C GLN A 79 -3.98 10.33 13.88
N ALA A 80 -3.05 10.16 12.94
CA ALA A 80 -3.23 9.25 11.82
C ALA A 80 -3.15 7.81 12.31
N VAL A 81 -4.20 7.04 12.03
CA VAL A 81 -4.21 5.60 12.27
C VAL A 81 -3.23 4.96 11.30
N ARG A 82 -2.25 4.18 11.79
CA ARG A 82 -1.34 3.45 10.91
C ARG A 82 -2.09 2.32 10.20
N LEU A 83 -1.59 1.89 9.05
CA LEU A 83 -2.15 0.77 8.30
C LEU A 83 -2.28 -0.53 9.14
N PRO A 84 -1.27 -0.96 9.91
CA PRO A 84 -1.41 -2.11 10.83
C PRO A 84 -2.50 -1.93 11.88
N ASP A 85 -2.62 -0.74 12.44
CA ASP A 85 -3.58 -0.42 13.49
C ASP A 85 -5.01 -0.48 12.96
N PHE A 86 -5.22 -0.04 11.72
CA PHE A 86 -6.50 -0.16 11.04
C PHE A 86 -6.92 -1.63 10.92
N LEU A 87 -6.09 -2.51 10.37
CA LEU A 87 -6.43 -3.93 10.23
C LEU A 87 -6.57 -4.64 11.58
N THR A 88 -5.76 -4.28 12.57
CA THR A 88 -5.88 -4.78 13.94
C THR A 88 -7.22 -4.37 14.56
N GLY A 89 -7.63 -3.11 14.37
CA GLY A 89 -8.93 -2.61 14.81
C GLY A 89 -10.11 -3.30 14.11
N LEU A 90 -9.98 -3.67 12.84
CA LEU A 90 -10.97 -4.51 12.16
C LEU A 90 -11.04 -5.90 12.80
N ALA A 91 -9.91 -6.53 13.13
CA ALA A 91 -9.86 -7.87 13.72
C ALA A 91 -10.42 -7.92 15.14
N VAL A 92 -10.13 -6.92 15.97
CA VAL A 92 -10.58 -6.83 17.37
C VAL A 92 -12.09 -6.65 17.46
N ASP A 93 -12.66 -5.86 16.55
CA ASP A 93 -14.04 -5.39 16.66
C ASP A 93 -14.85 -5.64 15.38
N TRP A 94 -14.68 -6.81 14.76
CA TRP A 94 -15.19 -7.05 13.40
C TRP A 94 -16.72 -6.93 13.24
N ARG A 95 -17.49 -7.04 14.34
CA ARG A 95 -18.96 -6.85 14.37
C ARG A 95 -19.41 -5.49 14.93
N GLY A 96 -18.50 -4.66 15.44
CA GLY A 96 -18.86 -3.52 16.27
C GLY A 96 -18.98 -2.19 15.54
N TRP A 97 -18.95 -2.18 14.20
CA TRP A 97 -19.23 -0.96 13.43
C TRP A 97 -20.38 -1.14 12.45
N GLU A 98 -21.14 -0.08 12.23
CA GLU A 98 -22.11 -0.05 11.13
C GLU A 98 -21.50 0.64 9.91
N GLY A 99 -21.88 0.17 8.71
CA GLY A 99 -21.45 0.76 7.44
C GLY A 99 -20.01 0.43 7.05
N VAL A 100 -19.26 1.43 6.58
CA VAL A 100 -17.92 1.29 6.01
C VAL A 100 -16.88 1.87 6.96
N ARG A 101 -15.88 1.08 7.32
CA ARG A 101 -14.63 1.58 7.92
C ARG A 101 -13.65 1.95 6.82
N TYR A 102 -13.01 3.09 6.97
CA TYR A 102 -12.17 3.68 5.94
C TYR A 102 -10.76 3.96 6.48
N TRP A 103 -9.75 3.72 5.65
CA TRP A 103 -8.38 4.13 5.88
C TRP A 103 -7.74 4.61 4.57
N ALA A 104 -6.84 5.57 4.65
CA ALA A 104 -6.05 6.00 3.49
C ALA A 104 -4.64 6.39 3.90
N SER A 105 -3.69 6.22 2.98
CA SER A 105 -2.39 6.85 3.08
C SER A 105 -2.51 8.38 2.98
N GLY A 106 -1.48 9.13 3.40
CA GLY A 106 -1.51 10.60 3.46
C GLY A 106 -1.93 11.23 2.14
N GLN A 107 -1.32 10.77 1.04
CA GLN A 107 -1.64 11.20 -0.33
C GLN A 107 -2.76 10.40 -1.00
N ARG A 108 -3.46 9.51 -0.28
CA ARG A 108 -4.56 8.67 -0.78
C ARG A 108 -4.19 7.79 -1.99
N GLN A 109 -2.91 7.49 -2.16
CA GLN A 109 -2.42 6.54 -3.17
C GLN A 109 -2.91 5.12 -2.87
N LEU A 110 -3.05 4.79 -1.59
CA LEU A 110 -3.67 3.56 -1.09
C LEU A 110 -4.87 3.93 -0.22
N VAL A 111 -6.01 3.32 -0.54
CA VAL A 111 -7.26 3.47 0.20
C VAL A 111 -7.82 2.09 0.53
N LEU A 112 -8.23 1.90 1.78
CA LEU A 112 -8.90 0.69 2.26
C LEU A 112 -10.32 1.02 2.72
N GLU A 113 -11.26 0.18 2.29
CA GLU A 113 -12.65 0.22 2.71
C GLU A 113 -13.06 -1.15 3.23
N ALA A 114 -13.67 -1.19 4.41
CA ALA A 114 -14.06 -2.43 5.07
C ALA A 114 -15.54 -2.43 5.44
N THR A 115 -16.25 -3.47 5.03
CA THR A 115 -17.61 -3.78 5.48
C THR A 115 -17.65 -5.21 6.03
N HIS A 116 -18.65 -5.55 6.83
CA HIS A 116 -18.85 -6.92 7.31
C HIS A 116 -20.24 -7.44 6.95
N ASP A 117 -20.36 -8.75 6.77
CA ASP A 117 -21.65 -9.42 6.54
C ASP A 117 -22.46 -9.63 7.84
N GLY A 118 -21.85 -9.38 9.00
CA GLY A 118 -22.43 -9.59 10.33
C GLY A 118 -22.41 -11.06 10.79
N ALA A 119 -22.01 -11.99 9.92
CA ALA A 119 -22.04 -13.43 10.14
C ALA A 119 -20.65 -14.01 10.38
N SER A 120 -19.72 -13.87 9.42
CA SER A 120 -18.35 -14.40 9.54
C SER A 120 -17.30 -13.77 8.63
N HIS A 121 -17.64 -12.77 7.81
CA HIS A 121 -16.70 -12.19 6.84
C HIS A 121 -16.62 -10.68 6.89
N VAL A 122 -15.41 -10.20 6.60
CA VAL A 122 -15.13 -8.81 6.28
C VAL A 122 -14.77 -8.72 4.80
N SER A 123 -15.44 -7.83 4.08
CA SER A 123 -15.04 -7.43 2.73
C SER A 123 -14.07 -6.26 2.83
N LEU A 124 -12.85 -6.45 2.32
CA LEU A 124 -11.80 -5.45 2.28
C LEU A 124 -11.57 -5.00 0.84
N GLY A 125 -12.04 -3.81 0.50
CA GLY A 125 -11.72 -3.12 -0.74
C GLY A 125 -10.34 -2.47 -0.64
N VAL A 126 -9.45 -2.77 -1.58
CA VAL A 126 -8.11 -2.19 -1.70
C VAL A 126 -8.07 -1.38 -2.99
N THR A 127 -7.85 -0.08 -2.88
CA THR A 127 -7.75 0.82 -4.03
C THR A 127 -6.35 1.41 -4.14
N LEU A 128 -5.73 1.27 -5.32
CA LEU A 128 -4.54 2.01 -5.71
C LEU A 128 -4.90 3.14 -6.67
N ARG A 129 -4.17 4.24 -6.59
CA ARG A 129 -4.31 5.41 -7.46
C ARG A 129 -2.94 5.94 -7.88
N ALA A 130 -2.92 6.70 -8.96
CA ALA A 130 -1.71 7.41 -9.38
C ALA A 130 -1.14 8.28 -8.26
N ALA A 131 0.17 8.22 -8.04
CA ALA A 131 0.90 9.15 -7.19
C ALA A 131 0.86 10.59 -7.73
N ASP A 132 1.11 11.56 -6.86
CA ASP A 132 1.38 12.96 -7.18
C ASP A 132 0.31 13.68 -8.03
N THR A 133 -0.93 13.19 -7.98
CA THR A 133 -2.07 13.83 -8.66
C THR A 133 -3.17 14.12 -7.65
N ASP A 134 -3.89 15.24 -7.85
CA ASP A 134 -5.11 15.53 -7.11
C ASP A 134 -6.02 14.28 -7.09
N PRO A 135 -6.47 13.80 -5.90
CA PRO A 135 -7.32 12.61 -5.79
C PRO A 135 -8.61 12.65 -6.63
N THR A 136 -9.08 13.86 -6.97
CA THR A 136 -10.27 14.10 -7.81
C THR A 136 -9.99 14.00 -9.31
N VAL A 137 -8.71 14.05 -9.72
CA VAL A 137 -8.26 14.05 -11.12
C VAL A 137 -7.33 12.86 -11.42
N ALA A 138 -7.03 12.01 -10.44
CA ALA A 138 -6.08 10.90 -10.56
C ALA A 138 -6.28 10.14 -11.89
N PRO A 139 -5.26 10.11 -12.78
CA PRO A 139 -5.42 9.62 -14.15
C PRO A 139 -5.81 8.14 -14.23
N TRP A 140 -5.59 7.40 -13.14
CA TRP A 140 -6.08 6.05 -12.97
C TRP A 140 -6.33 5.73 -11.50
N SER A 141 -7.27 4.81 -11.30
CA SER A 141 -7.48 4.10 -10.04
C SER A 141 -7.82 2.65 -10.33
N ALA A 142 -7.42 1.75 -9.44
CA ALA A 142 -7.65 0.32 -9.54
C ALA A 142 -8.11 -0.22 -8.18
N THR A 143 -9.21 -0.96 -8.17
CA THR A 143 -9.79 -1.52 -6.93
C THR A 143 -9.99 -3.01 -7.06
N VAL A 144 -9.63 -3.74 -6.00
CA VAL A 144 -10.00 -5.15 -5.85
C VAL A 144 -10.57 -5.38 -4.46
N VAL A 145 -11.43 -6.38 -4.33
CA VAL A 145 -12.10 -6.71 -3.05
C VAL A 145 -11.66 -8.10 -2.61
N PHE A 146 -11.28 -8.21 -1.33
CA PHE A 146 -10.99 -9.47 -0.65
C PHE A 146 -12.13 -9.79 0.31
N VAL A 147 -12.60 -11.03 0.29
CA VAL A 147 -13.49 -11.56 1.34
C VAL A 147 -12.61 -12.34 2.31
N ILE A 148 -12.58 -11.91 3.56
CA ILE A 148 -11.68 -12.42 4.59
C ILE A 148 -12.52 -12.98 5.73
N GLU A 149 -12.21 -14.20 6.17
CA GLU A 149 -12.82 -14.78 7.34
C GLU A 149 -12.44 -13.97 8.60
N ALA A 150 -13.46 -13.48 9.29
CA ALA A 150 -13.30 -12.38 10.24
C ALA A 150 -12.68 -12.81 11.58
N THR A 151 -12.86 -14.06 12.01
CA THR A 151 -12.47 -14.50 13.36
C THR A 151 -11.01 -14.93 13.41
N ARG A 152 -10.50 -15.60 12.38
CA ARG A 152 -9.10 -16.09 12.36
C ARG A 152 -8.26 -15.43 11.27
N GLU A 153 -8.69 -15.46 10.02
CA GLU A 153 -7.85 -14.99 8.92
C GLU A 153 -7.61 -13.47 8.98
N LEU A 154 -8.58 -12.66 9.43
CA LEU A 154 -8.39 -11.22 9.59
C LEU A 154 -7.36 -10.88 10.68
N ALA A 155 -7.40 -11.56 11.83
CA ALA A 155 -6.42 -11.37 12.90
C ALA A 155 -5.02 -11.83 12.47
N ARG A 156 -4.93 -12.93 11.70
CA ARG A 156 -3.68 -13.41 11.12
C ARG A 156 -3.12 -12.43 10.09
N LEU A 157 -3.98 -11.83 9.27
CA LEU A 157 -3.63 -10.82 8.28
C LEU A 157 -3.04 -9.58 8.96
N ALA A 158 -3.73 -9.05 9.97
CA ALA A 158 -3.30 -7.88 10.72
C ALA A 158 -1.90 -8.09 11.31
N ARG A 159 -1.69 -9.20 12.04
CA ARG A 159 -0.39 -9.53 12.63
C ARG A 159 0.72 -9.66 11.58
N ARG A 160 0.47 -10.38 10.47
CA ARG A 160 1.46 -10.52 9.39
C ARG A 160 1.85 -9.18 8.78
N LEU A 161 0.91 -8.25 8.67
CA LEU A 161 1.19 -6.92 8.14
C LEU A 161 1.98 -6.07 9.14
N THR A 162 1.66 -6.16 10.44
CA THR A 162 2.45 -5.54 11.51
C THR A 162 3.89 -6.03 11.47
N ASP A 163 4.09 -7.35 11.52
CA ASP A 163 5.43 -7.95 11.52
C ASP A 163 6.23 -7.53 10.26
N PHE A 164 5.56 -7.47 9.11
CA PHE A 164 6.18 -7.05 7.85
C PHE A 164 6.61 -5.58 7.85
N LEU A 165 5.80 -4.68 8.40
CA LEU A 165 6.11 -3.25 8.41
C LEU A 165 7.10 -2.88 9.52
N ASP A 166 7.14 -3.62 10.63
CA ASP A 166 8.07 -3.37 11.73
C ASP A 166 9.43 -4.06 11.55
N ALA A 167 9.55 -5.09 10.70
CA ALA A 167 10.83 -5.76 10.44
C ALA A 167 11.87 -4.88 9.71
N GLU A 168 11.45 -3.76 9.12
CA GLU A 168 12.25 -2.92 8.23
C GLU A 168 12.36 -1.46 8.75
N GLN A 169 12.00 -1.21 10.00
CA GLN A 169 12.16 0.08 10.72
C GLN A 169 13.28 -0.04 11.76
#